data_AF-A0A2V3ZXQ0-F1
#
_entry.id   AF-A0A2V3ZXQ0-F1
#
_cell.length_a   1.000
_cell.length_b   1.000
_cell.length_c   1.000
_cell.angle_alpha   90.00
_cell.angle_beta   90.00
_cell.angle_gamma   90.00
#
_symmetry.space_group_name_H-M   'P 1'
#
loop_
_entity.id
_entity.type
_entity.pdbx_description
1 polymer ?
#
loop_
_entity_poly.entity_id
_entity_poly.type
_entity_poly.pdbx_seq_one_letter_code
_entity_poly.pdbx_strand_id
1 'polypeptide(L)'
;MTTIDLKVTLQLNEEDYFKVGDHIFTKNEKLKSVEERLHFCGSSAIKAFKEYESLLTMEIMDNWSKLIKALNQTTSCCAVWDNRKIIQELIEKKEHPVSWYVENCRIC
;
A
#
# COMPACT_ATOMS: atom_id res chain seq x y z
N MET A 1 23.74 20.51 26.53
CA MET A 1 22.81 19.94 25.55
C MET A 1 21.45 19.91 26.21
N THR A 2 20.43 20.50 25.57
CA THR A 2 19.08 20.54 26.10
C THR A 2 18.21 19.73 25.16
N THR A 3 17.63 18.65 25.65
CA THR A 3 16.69 17.82 24.89
C THR A 3 15.31 18.44 25.05
N ILE A 4 14.60 18.64 23.93
CA ILE A 4 13.23 19.13 23.92
C ILE A 4 12.36 18.01 23.36
N ASP A 5 11.47 17.47 24.18
CA ASP A 5 10.51 16.46 23.76
C ASP A 5 9.24 17.13 23.24
N LEU A 6 8.96 16.94 21.95
CA LEU A 6 7.77 17.46 21.27
C LEU A 6 6.78 16.31 21.06
N LYS A 7 5.52 16.54 21.44
CA LYS A 7 4.41 15.62 21.15
C LYS A 7 3.57 16.19 19.99
N VAL A 8 3.56 15.48 18.87
CA VAL A 8 2.81 15.86 17.67
C VAL A 8 1.56 14.98 17.57
N THR A 9 0.40 15.60 17.37
CA THR A 9 -0.85 14.89 17.08
C THR A 9 -1.17 15.05 15.60
N LEU A 10 -1.25 13.93 14.89
CA LEU A 10 -1.62 13.89 13.48
C LEU A 10 -3.12 13.62 13.35
N GLN A 11 -3.83 14.46 12.62
CA GLN A 11 -5.23 14.22 12.23
C GLN A 11 -5.26 13.84 10.75
N LEU A 12 -5.84 12.68 10.46
CA LEU A 12 -5.99 12.17 9.10
C LEU A 12 -7.47 11.98 8.78
N ASN A 13 -7.87 12.33 7.56
CA ASN A 13 -9.21 11.99 7.07
C ASN A 13 -9.30 10.47 6.93
N GLU A 14 -10.37 9.87 7.41
CA GLU A 14 -10.53 8.41 7.34
C GLU A 14 -10.38 7.89 5.92
N GLU A 15 -10.87 8.58 4.90
CA GLU A 15 -10.75 8.16 3.50
C GLU A 15 -9.31 8.15 2.94
N ASP A 16 -8.36 8.73 3.65
CA ASP A 16 -6.99 8.97 3.19
C ASP A 16 -5.94 8.06 3.85
N TYR A 17 -6.38 7.12 4.70
CA TYR A 17 -5.50 6.13 5.32
C TYR A 17 -6.23 4.82 5.66
N PHE A 18 -5.44 3.78 5.93
CA PHE A 18 -5.88 2.55 6.59
C PHE A 18 -4.78 2.06 7.54
N LYS A 19 -5.14 1.15 8.46
CA LYS A 19 -4.23 0.61 9.47
C LYS A 19 -3.96 -0.87 9.24
N VAL A 20 -2.74 -1.28 9.52
CA VAL A 20 -2.33 -2.69 9.54
C VAL A 20 -1.48 -2.92 10.79
N GLY A 21 -2.10 -3.45 11.85
CA GLY A 21 -1.48 -3.46 13.17
C GLY A 21 -1.14 -2.05 13.65
N ASP A 22 0.12 -1.83 14.03
CA ASP A 22 0.63 -0.53 14.49
C ASP A 22 1.08 0.41 13.35
N HIS A 23 0.93 -0.02 12.09
CA HIS A 23 1.34 0.73 10.92
C HIS A 23 0.17 1.46 10.29
N ILE A 24 0.44 2.68 9.81
CA ILE A 24 -0.54 3.53 9.12
C ILE A 24 -0.08 3.69 7.67
N PHE A 25 -0.95 3.33 6.73
CA PHE A 25 -0.72 3.50 5.31
C PHE A 25 -1.54 4.68 4.79
N THR A 26 -0.91 5.58 4.04
CA THR A 26 -1.53 6.82 3.55
C THR A 26 -1.11 7.13 2.12
N LYS A 27 -1.86 8.05 1.48
CA LYS A 27 -1.54 8.63 0.17
C LYS A 27 -0.75 9.93 0.29
N ASN A 28 -0.45 10.39 1.51
CA ASN A 28 0.33 11.60 1.72
C ASN A 28 1.80 11.25 1.96
N GLU A 29 2.61 11.36 0.90
CA GLU A 29 4.04 11.04 0.95
C GLU A 29 4.81 11.88 1.97
N LYS A 30 4.37 13.11 2.25
CA LYS A 30 5.03 14.02 3.20
C LYS A 30 5.02 13.49 4.63
N LEU A 31 4.13 12.55 4.95
CA LEU A 31 4.02 11.98 6.29
C LEU A 31 5.04 10.89 6.57
N LYS A 32 5.69 10.35 5.54
CA LYS A 32 6.71 9.30 5.68
C LYS A 32 7.92 9.76 6.50
N SER A 33 8.25 11.05 6.48
CA SER A 33 9.38 11.60 7.25
C SER A 33 9.03 11.94 8.70
N VAL A 34 7.75 11.83 9.08
CA VAL A 34 7.28 12.22 10.41
C VAL A 34 7.42 11.08 11.42
N GLU A 35 7.15 9.85 10.99
CA GLU A 35 7.22 8.66 11.86
C GLU A 35 7.49 7.39 11.06
N GLU A 36 8.29 6.47 11.61
CA GLU A 36 8.67 5.20 10.95
C GLU A 36 7.46 4.28 10.67
N ARG A 37 6.36 4.48 11.39
CA ARG A 37 5.13 3.68 11.24
C ARG A 37 4.23 4.18 10.12
N LEU A 38 4.54 5.33 9.50
CA LEU A 38 3.78 5.92 8.41
C LEU A 38 4.36 5.49 7.06
N HIS A 39 3.52 4.81 6.27
CA HIS A 39 3.88 4.28 4.97
C HIS A 39 3.08 4.95 3.86
N PHE A 40 3.75 5.24 2.74
CA PHE A 40 3.09 5.72 1.54
C PHE A 40 2.70 4.53 0.64
N CYS A 41 1.43 4.46 0.22
CA CYS A 41 0.90 3.39 -0.64
C CYS A 41 0.25 3.90 -1.93
N GLY A 42 0.33 5.20 -2.22
CA GLY A 42 -0.30 5.78 -3.42
C GLY A 42 -1.83 5.92 -3.31
N SER A 43 -2.39 6.85 -4.07
CA SER A 43 -3.80 7.26 -3.94
C SER A 43 -4.81 6.24 -4.46
N SER A 44 -4.46 5.49 -5.52
CA SER A 44 -5.37 4.52 -6.16
C SER A 44 -5.57 3.24 -5.35
N ALA A 45 -4.67 2.92 -4.42
CA ALA A 45 -4.70 1.67 -3.69
C ALA A 45 -5.49 1.74 -2.37
N ILE A 46 -5.65 2.92 -1.75
CA ILE A 46 -6.28 3.06 -0.43
C ILE A 46 -7.70 2.50 -0.38
N LYS A 47 -8.53 2.82 -1.39
CA LYS A 47 -9.91 2.33 -1.43
C LYS A 47 -9.97 0.81 -1.48
N ALA A 48 -9.08 0.20 -2.26
CA ALA A 48 -8.99 -1.25 -2.36
C ALA A 48 -8.53 -1.86 -1.03
N PHE A 49 -7.50 -1.30 -0.40
CA PHE A 49 -7.00 -1.79 0.89
C PHE A 49 -8.01 -1.70 2.02
N LYS A 50 -8.79 -0.62 2.08
CA LYS A 50 -9.85 -0.46 3.08
C LYS A 50 -10.90 -1.55 3.04
N GLU A 51 -11.25 -2.04 1.85
CA GLU A 51 -12.22 -3.14 1.70
C GLU A 51 -11.73 -4.44 2.36
N TYR A 52 -10.42 -4.59 2.51
CA TYR A 52 -9.78 -5.78 3.09
C TYR A 52 -9.06 -5.51 4.42
N GLU A 53 -9.27 -4.35 5.06
CA GLU A 53 -8.44 -3.87 6.18
C GLU A 53 -8.28 -4.89 7.31
N SER A 54 -9.34 -5.64 7.64
CA SER A 54 -9.34 -6.68 8.68
C SER A 54 -8.52 -7.93 8.34
N LEU A 55 -8.19 -8.13 7.06
CA LEU A 55 -7.44 -9.27 6.53
C LEU A 55 -5.99 -8.90 6.20
N LEU A 56 -5.64 -7.61 6.21
CA LEU A 56 -4.30 -7.16 5.87
C LEU A 56 -3.32 -7.50 6.98
N THR A 57 -2.15 -7.97 6.55
CA THR A 57 -0.98 -8.19 7.40
C THR A 57 0.21 -7.45 6.81
N MET A 58 1.24 -7.17 7.63
CA MET A 58 2.46 -6.54 7.12
C MET A 58 3.16 -7.39 6.05
N GLU A 59 3.01 -8.72 6.10
CA GLU A 59 3.47 -9.64 5.05
C GLU A 59 2.75 -9.38 3.72
N ILE A 60 1.41 -9.26 3.72
CA ILE A 60 0.63 -8.94 2.53
C ILE A 60 1.04 -7.57 1.97
N MET A 61 1.25 -6.59 2.84
CA MET A 61 1.68 -5.25 2.44
C MET A 61 3.08 -5.23 1.80
N ASP A 62 4.02 -6.00 2.35
CA ASP A 62 5.37 -6.13 1.79
C ASP A 62 5.35 -6.85 0.44
N ASN A 63 4.60 -7.95 0.33
CA ASN A 63 4.41 -8.69 -0.92
C ASN A 63 3.76 -7.81 -2.00
N TRP A 64 2.72 -7.07 -1.65
CA TRP A 64 2.10 -6.11 -2.55
C TRP A 64 3.09 -5.03 -3.01
N SER A 65 3.88 -4.44 -2.09
CA SER A 65 4.85 -3.40 -2.44
C SER A 65 5.90 -3.91 -3.42
N LYS A 66 6.41 -5.13 -3.21
CA LYS A 66 7.37 -5.79 -4.13
C LYS A 66 6.73 -6.07 -5.48
N LEU A 67 5.52 -6.61 -5.50
CA LEU A 67 4.79 -6.94 -6.72
C LEU A 67 4.50 -5.69 -7.57
N ILE A 68 3.99 -4.62 -6.97
CA ILE A 68 3.72 -3.37 -7.69
C ILE A 68 5.00 -2.76 -8.26
N LYS A 69 6.12 -2.81 -7.52
CA LYS A 69 7.42 -2.38 -8.05
C LYS A 69 7.85 -3.21 -9.27
N ALA A 70 7.74 -4.53 -9.19
CA ALA A 70 8.06 -5.41 -10.31
C ALA A 70 7.16 -5.13 -11.52
N LEU A 71 5.85 -5.03 -11.31
CA LEU A 71 4.87 -4.71 -12.34
C LEU A 71 5.19 -3.39 -13.05
N ASN A 72 5.46 -2.32 -12.28
CA ASN A 72 5.82 -1.02 -12.82
C ASN A 72 7.16 -1.02 -13.59
N GLN A 73 8.07 -1.96 -13.30
CA GLN A 73 9.30 -2.14 -14.09
C GLN A 73 9.07 -2.89 -15.39
N THR A 74 8.03 -3.74 -15.47
CA THR A 74 7.73 -4.55 -16.66
C THR A 74 6.91 -3.82 -17.73
N THR A 75 6.30 -2.68 -17.42
CA THR A 75 5.35 -1.99 -18.31
C THR A 75 5.71 -0.52 -18.56
N SER A 76 5.10 0.09 -19.58
CA SER A 76 5.21 1.52 -19.85
C SER A 76 4.62 2.36 -18.70
N CYS A 77 5.02 3.64 -18.64
CA CYS A 77 4.71 4.58 -17.55
C CYS A 77 3.21 4.86 -17.29
N CYS A 78 2.30 4.31 -18.10
CA CYS A 78 0.86 4.54 -18.00
C CYS A 78 0.07 3.32 -17.51
N ALA A 79 0.73 2.22 -17.14
CA ALA A 79 0.03 1.02 -16.72
C ALA A 79 -0.77 1.26 -15.43
N VAL A 80 -2.06 0.93 -15.48
CA VAL A 80 -2.95 1.00 -14.32
C VAL A 80 -3.29 -0.41 -13.86
N TRP A 81 -3.05 -0.70 -12.59
CA TRP A 81 -3.26 -2.01 -11.98
C TRP A 81 -4.56 -2.10 -11.18
N ASP A 82 -5.25 -3.22 -11.31
CA ASP A 82 -6.38 -3.59 -10.48
C ASP A 82 -5.90 -4.02 -9.09
N ASN A 83 -5.73 -3.03 -8.21
CA ASN A 83 -5.31 -3.27 -6.84
C ASN A 83 -6.27 -4.19 -6.08
N ARG A 84 -7.59 -4.17 -6.37
CA ARG A 84 -8.54 -5.04 -5.67
C ARG A 84 -8.24 -6.50 -5.97
N LYS A 85 -8.09 -6.83 -7.25
CA LYS A 85 -7.77 -8.21 -7.67
C LYS A 85 -6.41 -8.65 -7.14
N ILE A 86 -5.40 -7.79 -7.23
CA ILE A 86 -4.05 -8.10 -6.71
C ILE A 86 -4.11 -8.39 -5.20
N ILE A 87 -4.74 -7.52 -4.41
CA ILE A 87 -4.85 -7.69 -2.95
C ILE A 87 -5.60 -8.98 -2.62
N GLN A 88 -6.69 -9.27 -3.32
CA GLN A 88 -7.45 -10.50 -3.13
C GLN A 88 -6.58 -11.75 -3.37
N GLU A 89 -5.85 -11.81 -4.48
CA GLU A 89 -4.97 -12.95 -4.80
C GLU A 89 -3.86 -13.11 -3.74
N LEU A 90 -3.34 -12.02 -3.20
CA LEU A 90 -2.35 -12.03 -2.11
C LEU A 90 -2.95 -12.53 -0.78
N ILE A 91 -4.17 -12.11 -0.44
CA ILE A 91 -4.89 -12.58 0.76
C ILE A 91 -5.20 -14.08 0.66
N GLU A 92 -5.63 -14.53 -0.51
CA GLU A 92 -5.92 -15.94 -0.79
C GLU A 92 -4.65 -16.81 -0.91
N LYS A 93 -3.46 -16.22 -0.80
CA LYS A 93 -2.14 -16.88 -0.90
C LYS A 93 -1.99 -17.68 -2.19
N LYS A 94 -2.55 -17.17 -3.29
CA LYS A 94 -2.37 -17.75 -4.62
C LYS A 94 -1.05 -17.26 -5.20
N GLU A 95 -0.13 -18.19 -5.43
CA GLU A 95 1.16 -17.88 -6.05
C GLU A 95 1.04 -17.80 -7.56
N HIS A 96 1.36 -16.64 -8.11
CA HIS A 96 1.41 -16.42 -9.55
C HIS A 96 2.73 -15.77 -9.97
N PRO A 97 3.25 -16.07 -11.17
CA PRO A 97 4.37 -15.31 -11.72
C PRO A 97 3.95 -13.87 -12.03
N VAL A 98 4.90 -12.94 -12.05
CA VAL A 98 4.64 -11.52 -12.38
C VAL A 98 3.90 -11.37 -13.72
N SER A 99 4.22 -12.18 -14.72
CA SER A 99 3.56 -12.17 -16.04
C SER A 99 2.06 -12.43 -15.95
N TRP A 100 1.61 -13.28 -15.02
CA TRP A 100 0.18 -13.54 -14.83
C TRP A 100 -0.55 -12.27 -14.39
N TYR A 101 0.02 -11.51 -13.45
CA TYR A 101 -0.54 -10.23 -13.00
C TYR A 101 -0.53 -9.18 -14.11
N VAL A 102 0.49 -9.18 -14.98
CA VAL A 102 0.52 -8.30 -16.17
C VAL A 102 -0.68 -8.58 -17.09
N GLU A 103 -0.99 -9.85 -17.31
CA GLU A 103 -2.09 -10.27 -18.19
C GLU A 103 -3.48 -10.12 -17.54
N ASN A 104 -3.58 -10.35 -16.22
CA ASN A 104 -4.86 -10.52 -15.54
C ASN A 104 -5.27 -9.37 -14.64
N CYS A 105 -4.36 -8.47 -14.28
CA CYS A 105 -4.60 -7.37 -13.35
C CYS A 105 -4.35 -5.99 -13.97
N ARG A 106 -4.07 -5.91 -15.28
CA ARG A 106 -3.94 -4.63 -15.97
C ARG A 106 -5.32 -4.11 -16.40
N ILE A 107 -5.59 -2.84 -16.10
CA ILE A 107 -6.83 -2.15 -16.50
C ILE A 107 -6.62 -1.33 -17.79
N CYS A 108 -5.45 -0.72 -17.96
CA CYS A 108 -5.11 0.15 -19.09
C CYS A 108 -3.60 0.12 -19.38
#